data_AF-A0A845GUS2-F1
#
_entry.id   AF-A0A845GUS2-F1
#
_cell.length_a   1.000
_cell.length_b   1.000
_cell.length_c   1.000
_cell.angle_alpha   90.00
_cell.angle_beta   90.00
_cell.angle_gamma   90.00
#
_symmetry.space_group_name_H-M   'P 1'
#
loop_
_entity.id
_entity.type
_entity.pdbx_description
1 polymer ?
#
loop_
_entity_poly.entity_id
_entity_poly.type
_entity_poly.pdbx_seq_one_letter_code
_entity_poly.pdbx_strand_id
1 'polypeptide(L)'
;MAFNNVGPLTYLAPGQTAYWSYTYGVDHGTQFATADVKAPNLGAIHMADQQSKRKENNGNATYFVQIHNQGIGGAFHNLQGGGMS
;
A
#
# COMPACT_ATOMS: atom_id res chain seq x y z
N MET A 1 7.09 -13.03 -4.26
CA MET A 1 8.07 -11.93 -4.46
C MET A 1 7.67 -10.80 -3.52
N ALA A 2 8.59 -10.27 -2.72
CA ALA A 2 8.35 -9.17 -1.79
C ALA A 2 8.99 -7.88 -2.31
N PHE A 3 8.43 -6.73 -1.93
CA PHE A 3 8.92 -5.40 -2.27
C PHE A 3 8.78 -4.47 -1.06
N ASN A 4 9.72 -3.53 -0.92
CA ASN A 4 9.72 -2.55 0.16
C ASN A 4 10.13 -1.19 -0.40
N ASN A 5 9.74 -0.12 0.28
CA ASN A 5 10.13 1.25 -0.06
C ASN A 5 9.81 1.65 -1.52
N VAL A 6 8.62 1.27 -2.02
CA VAL A 6 8.19 1.53 -3.40
C VAL A 6 7.24 2.72 -3.47
N GLY A 7 7.46 3.58 -4.47
CA GLY A 7 6.61 4.74 -4.74
C GLY A 7 7.03 6.00 -3.97
N PRO A 8 6.31 7.11 -4.19
CA PRO A 8 6.65 8.40 -3.58
C PRO A 8 6.41 8.39 -2.06
N LEU A 9 7.29 9.07 -1.33
CA LEU A 9 7.11 9.27 0.09
C LEU A 9 5.94 10.24 0.32
N THR A 10 4.91 9.78 1.03
CA THR A 10 3.66 10.52 1.26
C THR A 10 3.43 10.69 2.75
N TYR A 11 3.05 11.89 3.21
CA TYR A 11 2.64 12.08 4.60
C TYR A 11 1.15 11.78 4.78
N LEU A 12 0.80 10.97 5.78
CA LEU A 12 -0.57 10.63 6.10
C LEU A 12 -0.93 11.11 7.51
N ALA A 13 -1.72 12.18 7.58
CA ALA A 13 -2.20 12.77 8.83
C ALA A 13 -3.21 11.85 9.56
N PRO A 14 -3.48 12.08 10.86
CA PRO A 14 -4.51 11.34 11.60
C PRO A 14 -5.87 11.33 10.91
N GLY A 15 -6.52 10.16 10.85
CA GLY A 15 -7.84 9.99 10.25
C GLY A 15 -7.89 10.07 8.72
N GLN A 16 -6.76 10.33 8.05
CA GLN A 16 -6.71 10.35 6.59
C GLN A 16 -6.54 8.95 5.99
N THR A 17 -6.97 8.82 4.73
CA THR A 17 -6.81 7.60 3.94
C THR A 17 -6.04 7.90 2.66
N ALA A 18 -4.98 7.12 2.39
CA ALA A 18 -4.26 7.12 1.12
C ALA A 18 -4.70 5.94 0.27
N TYR A 19 -4.88 6.18 -1.03
CA TYR A 19 -5.24 5.17 -2.02
C TYR A 19 -4.02 4.85 -2.87
N TRP A 20 -3.65 3.57 -2.92
CA TRP A 20 -2.52 3.11 -3.72
C TRP A 20 -2.98 2.15 -4.79
N SER A 21 -2.37 2.27 -5.96
CA SER A 21 -2.45 1.27 -7.01
C SER A 21 -1.06 0.95 -7.53
N TYR A 22 -0.82 -0.32 -7.86
CA TYR A 22 0.46 -0.79 -8.36
C TYR A 22 0.26 -1.93 -9.37
N THR A 23 1.20 -2.07 -10.30
CA THR A 23 1.19 -3.11 -11.34
C THR A 23 2.60 -3.49 -11.72
N TYR A 24 2.79 -4.74 -12.14
CA TYR A 24 4.03 -5.24 -12.72
C TYR A 24 3.90 -5.48 -14.24
N GLY A 25 2.84 -4.94 -14.85
CA GLY A 25 2.48 -5.22 -16.23
C GLY A 25 1.73 -6.54 -16.38
N VAL A 26 2.15 -7.64 -15.74
CA VAL A 26 1.48 -8.95 -15.84
C VAL A 26 0.78 -9.38 -14.55
N ASP A 27 0.02 -10.47 -14.61
CA ASP A 27 -0.61 -11.09 -13.45
C ASP A 27 0.41 -11.89 -12.62
N HIS A 28 0.61 -11.50 -11.35
CA HIS A 28 1.50 -12.14 -10.37
C HIS A 28 0.72 -12.87 -9.27
N GLY A 29 -0.53 -13.26 -9.53
CA GLY A 29 -1.37 -13.97 -8.57
C GLY A 29 -1.95 -13.04 -7.51
N THR A 30 -2.05 -13.53 -6.28
CA THR A 30 -2.53 -12.77 -5.12
C THR A 30 -1.39 -11.93 -4.54
N GLN A 31 -1.63 -10.64 -4.36
CA GLN A 31 -0.67 -9.68 -3.80
C GLN A 31 -1.31 -8.92 -2.63
N PHE A 32 -0.53 -8.68 -1.58
CA PHE A 32 -0.91 -7.82 -0.47
C PHE A 32 0.13 -6.73 -0.28
N ALA A 33 -0.34 -5.51 -0.07
CA ALA A 33 0.51 -4.36 0.25
C ALA A 33 0.12 -3.71 1.57
N THR A 34 1.07 -3.04 2.21
CA THR A 34 0.86 -2.23 3.42
C THR A 34 1.77 -1.00 3.38
N ALA A 35 1.59 -0.12 4.35
CA ALA A 35 2.44 1.04 4.55
C ALA A 35 3.82 0.63 5.06
N ASP A 36 4.87 1.11 4.40
CA ASP A 36 6.23 1.14 4.94
C ASP A 36 6.39 2.46 5.72
N VAL A 37 5.99 2.41 6.99
CA VAL A 37 5.90 3.58 7.88
C VAL A 37 7.29 4.05 8.28
N LYS A 38 7.58 5.34 8.07
CA LYS A 38 8.87 5.94 8.43
C LYS A 38 8.86 6.47 9.86
N ALA A 39 10.01 6.37 10.50
CA ALA A 39 10.26 6.96 11.80
C ALA A 39 10.74 8.43 11.64
N PRO A 40 10.39 9.32 12.57
CA PRO A 40 9.43 9.13 13.66
C PRO A 40 7.98 9.12 13.14
N ASN A 41 7.14 8.24 13.67
CA ASN A 41 5.75 8.09 13.23
C ASN A 41 4.73 8.81 14.13
N LEU A 42 5.18 9.47 15.20
CA LEU A 42 4.37 10.32 16.10
C LEU A 42 3.08 9.68 16.64
N GLY A 43 2.99 8.35 16.73
CA GLY A 43 1.77 7.64 17.14
C GLY A 43 0.77 7.37 16.01
N ALA A 44 1.21 7.45 14.75
CA ALA A 44 0.45 6.98 13.58
C ALA A 44 0.30 5.46 13.59
N ILE A 45 -0.88 5.00 13.15
CA ILE A 45 -1.22 3.59 12.99
C ILE A 45 -1.79 3.41 11.59
N HIS A 46 -0.98 2.91 10.67
CA HIS A 46 -1.41 2.70 9.28
C HIS A 46 -2.02 1.32 9.12
N MET A 47 -3.35 1.27 9.03
CA MET A 47 -4.13 0.09 8.68
C MET A 47 -4.22 -0.03 7.16
N ALA A 48 -3.82 -1.17 6.61
CA ALA A 48 -4.01 -1.48 5.21
C ALA A 48 -5.25 -2.34 5.01
N ASP A 49 -6.22 -1.87 4.23
CA ASP A 49 -7.49 -2.54 4.00
C ASP A 49 -8.00 -2.36 2.55
N GLN A 50 -9.19 -2.91 2.28
CA GLN A 50 -9.87 -2.87 0.98
C GLN A 50 -8.97 -3.29 -0.20
N GLN A 51 -8.16 -4.32 0.01
CA GLN A 51 -7.27 -4.81 -1.04
C GLN A 51 -8.06 -5.49 -2.14
N SER A 52 -7.72 -5.14 -3.38
CA SER A 52 -8.37 -5.72 -4.55
C SER A 52 -7.42 -5.82 -5.73
N LYS A 53 -7.84 -6.59 -6.72
CA LYS A 53 -7.13 -6.81 -7.97
C LYS A 53 -8.09 -6.63 -9.13
N ARG A 54 -7.68 -5.88 -10.15
CA ARG A 54 -8.35 -5.81 -11.45
C ARG A 54 -7.46 -6.47 -12.49
N LYS A 55 -8.00 -7.46 -13.20
CA LYS A 55 -7.36 -8.09 -14.35
C LYS A 55 -7.97 -7.55 -15.63
N GLU A 56 -7.13 -7.01 -16.50
CA GLU A 56 -7.49 -6.48 -17.81
C GLU A 56 -7.45 -7.60 -18.87
N ASN A 57 -8.21 -7.44 -19.96
CA ASN A 57 -8.29 -8.44 -21.04
C ASN A 57 -6.97 -8.62 -21.81
N ASN A 58 -6.03 -7.68 -21.70
CA ASN A 58 -4.69 -7.80 -22.27
C ASN A 58 -3.72 -8.63 -21.40
N GLY A 59 -4.20 -9.22 -20.30
CA GLY A 59 -3.40 -10.02 -19.38
C GLY A 59 -2.77 -9.23 -18.23
N ASN A 60 -2.90 -7.90 -18.24
CA ASN A 60 -2.33 -7.05 -17.19
C ASN A 60 -3.15 -7.14 -15.90
N ALA A 61 -2.47 -6.99 -14.77
CA ALA A 61 -3.12 -6.91 -13.46
C ALA A 61 -2.70 -5.64 -12.72
N THR A 62 -3.68 -4.94 -12.16
CA THR A 62 -3.48 -3.82 -11.25
C THR A 62 -4.03 -4.19 -9.89
N TYR A 63 -3.25 -3.91 -8.86
CA TYR A 63 -3.57 -4.18 -7.46
C TYR A 63 -3.83 -2.86 -6.75
N PHE A 64 -4.76 -2.86 -5.80
CA PHE A 64 -5.19 -1.69 -5.07
C PHE A 64 -5.16 -1.97 -3.57
N VAL A 65 -4.85 -0.95 -2.78
CA VAL A 65 -4.93 -0.97 -1.32
C VAL A 65 -5.28 0.42 -0.80
N GLN A 66 -6.08 0.45 0.26
CA GLN A 66 -6.29 1.66 1.06
C GLN A 66 -5.43 1.58 2.31
N ILE A 67 -4.83 2.71 2.67
CA ILE A 67 -4.04 2.86 3.89
C ILE A 67 -4.71 3.94 4.72
N HIS A 68 -5.32 3.56 5.83
CA HIS A 68 -5.99 4.47 6.75
C HIS A 68 -5.14 4.70 8.00
N ASN A 69 -4.96 5.97 8.39
CA ASN A 69 -4.27 6.29 9.64
C ASN A 69 -5.27 6.35 10.81
N GLN A 70 -5.27 5.30 11.62
CA GLN A 70 -6.08 5.18 12.84
C GLN A 70 -5.38 5.76 14.08
N GLY A 71 -4.14 6.21 13.93
CA GLY A 71 -3.35 6.76 15.02
C GLY A 71 -3.65 8.23 15.31
N ILE A 72 -3.12 8.72 16.43
CA ILE A 72 -3.28 10.11 16.87
C ILE A 72 -2.28 11.07 16.21
N GLY A 73 -1.21 10.54 15.62
CA GLY A 73 -0.20 11.32 14.89
C GLY A 73 -0.15 10.95 13.42
N GLY A 74 0.63 11.71 12.64
CA GLY A 74 0.89 11.42 11.24
C GLY A 74 2.30 10.91 11.01
N ALA A 75 2.48 10.17 9.93
CA ALA A 75 3.78 9.64 9.52
C ALA A 75 3.94 9.71 8.01
N PHE A 76 5.19 9.76 7.58
CA PHE A 76 5.52 9.50 6.20
C PHE A 76 5.46 7.99 5.93
N HIS A 77 4.94 7.60 4.78
CA HIS A 77 4.97 6.23 4.31
C HIS A 77 5.13 6.16 2.80
N ASN A 78 5.55 5.00 2.35
CA ASN A 78 5.39 4.54 0.96
C ASN A 78 4.88 3.09 0.99
N LEU A 79 5.03 2.34 -0.10
CA LEU A 79 4.41 1.02 -0.23
C LEU A 79 5.43 -0.11 -0.02
N GLN A 80 5.02 -1.12 0.75
CA GLN A 80 5.68 -2.42 0.84
C GLN A 80 4.66 -3.54 0.71
N GLY A 81 5.11 -4.76 0.44
CA GLY A 81 4.20 -5.88 0.29
C GLY A 81 4.83 -7.08 -0.38
N GLY A 82 3.98 -7.99 -0.82
CA GLY A 82 4.42 -9.14 -1.59
C GLY A 82 3.31 -10.11 -1.95
N GLY A 83 3.67 -11.02 -2.85
CA GLY A 83 2.80 -12.09 -3.32
C GLY A 83 2.92 -13.36 -2.48
N MET A 84 1.82 -14.10 -2.39
CA MET A 84 1.83 -15.45 -1.83
C MET A 84 2.43 -16.44 -2.85
N SER A 85 3.26 -17.37 -2.36
CA SER A 85 3.86 -18.46 -3.12
C SER A 85 3.33 -19.80 -2.65
#